data_AF-A0A8H7N0D4-F1
#
_entry.id   AF-A0A8H7N0D4-F1
#
_cell.length_a   1.000
_cell.length_b   1.000
_cell.length_c   1.000
_cell.angle_alpha   90.00
_cell.angle_beta   90.00
_cell.angle_gamma   90.00
#
_symmetry.space_group_name_H-M   'P 1'
#
loop_
_entity.id
_entity.type
_entity.pdbx_description
1 polymer ?
#
loop_
_entity_poly.entity_id
_entity_poly.type
_entity_poly.pdbx_seq_one_letter_code
_entity_poly.pdbx_strand_id
1 'polypeptide(L)'
;MVQYWRTPDYVYSRLYCSFFHALLNGLAFLQLGNTVSDLQYRVFTCFLVLMIVPEFINACAVMFDENRNIWLGREHPSRIYGWVAFTTAQVVSEIPYAFAGAVLFYVLFYFLIGLPLGAPAGYTFLMMMMFHLFSTSWGQWIAALSADAVMAASVMPFFIVVCEFFNGILQPVELMPVIWRYTLYYIGPFTYWVSGTISMILLPVSVQCADSEFIRFHIPPNTTCGAYAEDWLSSTTGYLADPDATDTCNYCQYTGGQDYLSNINVSASDAWPYLGIFALFTVTNYLSVYFWVYIKSVKNWLPW
;
A
#
# COMPACT_ATOMS: atom_id res chain seq x y z
N MET A 1 -9.41 -15.06 20.79
CA MET A 1 -10.22 -15.77 19.76
C MET A 1 -11.70 -15.92 20.13
N VAL A 2 -12.09 -16.70 21.15
CA VAL A 2 -13.53 -16.87 21.50
C VAL A 2 -14.22 -15.54 21.82
N GLN A 3 -13.53 -14.62 22.49
CA GLN A 3 -14.04 -13.27 22.74
C GLN A 3 -14.32 -12.51 21.44
N TYR A 4 -13.38 -12.50 20.48
CA TYR A 4 -13.56 -11.80 19.20
C TYR A 4 -14.73 -12.38 18.40
N TRP A 5 -14.93 -13.70 18.45
CA TRP A 5 -16.09 -14.34 17.83
C TRP A 5 -17.42 -13.93 18.50
N ARG A 6 -17.41 -13.70 19.81
CA ARG A 6 -18.60 -13.29 20.58
C ARG A 6 -18.88 -11.79 20.55
N THR A 7 -17.92 -10.98 20.11
CA THR A 7 -18.06 -9.53 19.90
C THR A 7 -18.09 -9.24 18.40
N PRO A 8 -19.23 -9.54 17.72
CA PRO A 8 -19.33 -9.45 16.27
C PRO A 8 -19.09 -8.04 15.73
N ASP A 9 -19.40 -7.01 16.52
CA ASP A 9 -19.28 -5.61 16.10
C ASP A 9 -17.86 -5.25 15.67
N TYR A 10 -16.84 -5.75 16.37
CA TYR A 10 -15.44 -5.51 16.02
C TYR A 10 -15.01 -6.21 14.73
N VAL A 11 -15.33 -7.50 14.60
CA VAL A 11 -14.93 -8.29 13.44
C VAL A 11 -15.68 -7.86 12.18
N TYR A 12 -17.00 -7.66 12.30
CA TYR A 12 -17.83 -7.27 11.16
C TYR A 12 -17.56 -5.84 10.72
N SER A 13 -17.34 -4.89 11.63
CA SER A 13 -16.98 -3.52 11.22
C SER A 13 -15.73 -3.52 10.35
N ARG A 14 -14.69 -4.28 10.71
CA ARG A 14 -13.46 -4.38 9.90
C ARG A 14 -13.67 -5.08 8.57
N LEU A 15 -14.48 -6.14 8.52
CA LEU A 15 -14.83 -6.81 7.27
C LEU A 15 -15.68 -5.91 6.35
N TYR A 16 -16.62 -5.14 6.92
CA TYR A 16 -17.43 -4.17 6.17
C TYR A 16 -16.58 -3.03 5.63
N CYS A 17 -15.70 -2.45 6.45
CA CYS A 17 -14.71 -1.48 6.02
C CYS A 17 -13.88 -2.00 4.83
N SER A 18 -13.31 -3.20 4.97
CA SER A 18 -12.54 -3.85 3.89
C SER A 18 -13.39 -4.07 2.62
N PHE A 19 -14.63 -4.52 2.79
CA PHE A 19 -15.57 -4.74 1.69
C PHE A 19 -15.89 -3.45 0.93
N PHE A 20 -16.36 -2.42 1.65
CA PHE A 20 -16.79 -1.16 1.04
C PHE A 20 -15.61 -0.39 0.45
N HIS A 21 -14.45 -0.40 1.10
CA HIS A 21 -13.24 0.22 0.57
C HIS A 21 -12.79 -0.45 -0.72
N ALA A 22 -12.69 -1.78 -0.73
CA ALA A 22 -12.30 -2.52 -1.93
C ALA A 22 -13.32 -2.37 -3.06
N LEU A 23 -14.61 -2.36 -2.72
CA LEU A 23 -15.69 -2.17 -3.69
C LEU A 23 -15.66 -0.77 -4.29
N LEU A 24 -15.52 0.28 -3.47
CA LEU A 24 -15.44 1.66 -3.95
C LEU A 24 -14.23 1.85 -4.86
N ASN A 25 -13.06 1.36 -4.43
CA ASN A 25 -11.83 1.47 -5.20
C ASN A 25 -11.94 0.66 -6.51
N GLY A 26 -12.42 -0.58 -6.45
CA GLY A 26 -12.59 -1.43 -7.62
C GLY A 26 -13.63 -0.92 -8.63
N LEU A 27 -14.73 -0.34 -8.16
CA LEU A 27 -15.75 0.25 -9.03
C LEU A 27 -15.34 1.61 -9.61
N ALA A 28 -14.54 2.40 -8.89
CA ALA A 28 -14.02 3.66 -9.40
C ALA A 28 -13.09 3.46 -10.61
N PHE A 29 -12.36 2.35 -10.63
CA PHE A 29 -11.43 1.98 -11.71
C PHE A 29 -11.83 0.65 -12.36
N LEU A 30 -13.12 0.50 -12.67
CA LEU A 30 -13.67 -0.74 -13.22
C LEU A 30 -13.04 -1.05 -14.59
N GLN A 31 -12.41 -2.23 -14.70
CA GLN A 31 -11.80 -2.75 -15.93
C GLN A 31 -10.95 -1.73 -16.70
N LEU A 32 -9.79 -1.37 -16.12
CA LEU A 32 -8.87 -0.41 -16.73
C LEU A 32 -8.35 -0.91 -18.09
N GLY A 33 -8.32 0.01 -19.05
CA GLY A 33 -7.71 -0.20 -20.36
C GLY A 33 -6.18 -0.15 -20.33
N ASN A 34 -5.60 0.21 -21.47
CA ASN A 34 -4.17 0.26 -21.72
C ASN A 34 -3.68 1.66 -22.15
N THR A 35 -4.46 2.70 -21.89
CA THR A 35 -4.06 4.09 -22.19
C THR A 35 -3.00 4.60 -21.22
N VAL A 36 -2.36 5.73 -21.53
CA VAL A 36 -1.40 6.36 -20.61
C VAL A 36 -2.10 6.82 -19.33
N SER A 37 -3.32 7.30 -19.45
CA SER A 37 -4.19 7.66 -18.33
C SER A 37 -4.51 6.43 -17.46
N ASP A 38 -4.79 5.28 -18.07
CA ASP A 38 -5.07 4.04 -17.34
C ASP A 38 -3.86 3.56 -16.52
N LEU A 39 -2.63 3.77 -16.99
CA LEU A 39 -1.43 3.47 -16.19
C LEU A 39 -1.39 4.31 -14.90
N GLN A 40 -1.71 5.61 -14.99
CA GLN A 40 -1.77 6.48 -13.81
C GLN A 40 -2.87 6.02 -12.85
N TYR A 41 -4.03 5.59 -13.39
CA TYR A 41 -5.10 5.02 -12.57
C TYR A 41 -4.70 3.71 -11.88
N ARG A 42 -3.91 2.83 -12.53
CA ARG A 42 -3.36 1.60 -11.91
C ARG A 42 -2.43 1.91 -10.74
N VAL A 43 -1.65 2.98 -10.82
CA VAL A 43 -0.79 3.42 -9.70
C VAL A 43 -1.63 4.04 -8.59
N PHE A 44 -2.57 4.91 -8.96
CA PHE A 44 -3.40 5.64 -8.00
C PHE A 44 -4.35 4.71 -7.23
N THR A 45 -4.93 3.70 -7.87
CA THR A 45 -5.75 2.69 -7.19
C THR A 45 -4.96 1.91 -6.14
N CYS A 46 -3.68 1.60 -6.40
CA CYS A 46 -2.78 1.00 -5.41
C CYS A 46 -2.60 1.95 -4.22
N PHE A 47 -2.28 3.22 -4.46
CA PHE A 47 -2.20 4.24 -3.41
C PHE A 47 -3.49 4.31 -2.57
N LEU A 48 -4.68 4.27 -3.19
CA LEU A 48 -5.94 4.29 -2.47
C LEU A 48 -6.19 3.06 -1.58
N VAL A 49 -5.50 1.93 -1.79
CA VAL A 49 -5.55 0.80 -0.84
C VAL A 49 -4.95 1.19 0.50
N LEU A 50 -3.93 2.06 0.52
CA LEU A 50 -3.28 2.50 1.77
C LEU A 50 -4.26 3.17 2.74
N MET A 51 -5.31 3.79 2.20
CA MET A 51 -6.31 4.52 2.97
C MET A 51 -7.18 3.64 3.87
N ILE A 52 -7.06 2.30 3.81
CA ILE A 52 -7.74 1.38 4.76
C ILE A 52 -7.08 1.38 6.15
N VAL A 53 -5.82 1.83 6.23
CA VAL A 53 -4.99 1.73 7.44
C VAL A 53 -5.54 2.51 8.64
N PRO A 54 -6.03 3.76 8.51
CA PRO A 54 -6.65 4.49 9.62
C PRO A 54 -7.83 3.73 10.25
N GLU A 55 -8.64 3.06 9.44
CA GLU A 55 -9.81 2.30 9.91
C GLU A 55 -9.37 1.11 10.76
N PHE A 56 -8.34 0.39 10.31
CA PHE A 56 -7.77 -0.75 11.03
C PHE A 56 -7.13 -0.33 12.34
N ILE A 57 -6.35 0.76 12.34
CA ILE A 57 -5.69 1.24 13.56
C ILE A 57 -6.73 1.68 14.59
N ASN A 58 -7.76 2.43 14.18
CA ASN A 58 -8.80 2.90 15.09
C ASN A 58 -9.52 1.71 15.75
N ALA A 59 -9.97 0.75 14.93
CA ALA A 59 -10.65 -0.44 15.44
C ALA A 59 -9.75 -1.27 16.38
N CYS A 60 -8.50 -1.54 15.96
CA CYS A 60 -7.55 -2.31 16.77
C CYS A 60 -7.22 -1.60 18.08
N ALA A 61 -7.12 -0.27 18.07
CA ALA A 61 -6.78 0.51 19.27
C ALA A 61 -7.86 0.43 20.34
N VAL A 62 -9.14 0.54 19.96
CA VAL A 62 -10.27 0.40 20.89
C VAL A 62 -10.30 -1.00 21.51
N MET A 63 -10.23 -2.04 20.67
CA MET A 63 -10.26 -3.43 21.16
C MET A 63 -9.06 -3.76 22.05
N PHE A 64 -7.87 -3.25 21.73
CA PHE A 64 -6.68 -3.45 22.55
C PHE A 64 -6.80 -2.74 23.91
N ASP A 65 -7.34 -1.52 23.93
CA ASP A 65 -7.60 -0.74 25.15
C ASP A 65 -8.55 -1.47 26.11
N GLU A 66 -9.69 -1.94 25.61
CA GLU A 66 -10.68 -2.69 26.40
C GLU A 66 -10.08 -3.96 27.02
N ASN A 67 -9.36 -4.76 26.22
CA ASN A 67 -8.71 -5.97 26.68
C ASN A 67 -7.63 -5.69 27.72
N ARG A 68 -6.87 -4.60 27.52
CA ARG A 68 -5.86 -4.17 28.46
C ARG A 68 -6.47 -3.75 29.79
N ASN A 69 -7.57 -3.01 29.79
CA ASN A 69 -8.22 -2.55 31.03
C ASN A 69 -8.72 -3.73 31.87
N ILE A 70 -9.25 -4.78 31.23
CA ILE A 70 -9.62 -6.04 31.89
C ILE A 70 -8.37 -6.73 32.47
N TRP A 71 -7.29 -6.80 31.70
CA TRP A 71 -6.05 -7.42 32.13
C TRP A 71 -5.45 -6.71 33.35
N LEU A 72 -5.32 -5.38 33.31
CA LEU A 72 -4.78 -4.59 34.41
C LEU A 72 -5.70 -4.57 35.63
N GLY A 73 -7.02 -4.46 35.44
CA GLY A 73 -7.98 -4.33 36.52
C GLY A 73 -8.29 -5.63 37.25
N ARG A 74 -8.17 -6.78 36.59
CA ARG A 74 -8.64 -8.06 37.14
C ARG A 74 -7.62 -9.19 37.05
N GLU A 75 -7.01 -9.40 35.90
CA GLU A 75 -6.32 -10.67 35.59
C GLU A 75 -4.85 -10.65 36.01
N HIS A 76 -4.19 -9.50 35.84
CA HIS A 76 -2.82 -9.27 36.26
C HIS A 76 -2.67 -9.22 37.79
N PRO A 77 -3.50 -8.47 38.56
CA PRO A 77 -3.41 -8.46 40.03
C PRO A 77 -3.72 -9.83 40.64
N SER A 78 -4.61 -10.60 40.01
CA SER A 78 -4.97 -11.96 40.43
C SER A 78 -3.94 -13.03 40.02
N ARG A 79 -2.83 -12.63 39.37
CA ARG A 79 -1.76 -13.51 38.89
C ARG A 79 -2.23 -14.68 38.01
N ILE A 80 -3.27 -14.46 37.20
CA ILE A 80 -3.80 -15.51 36.30
C ILE A 80 -2.81 -15.77 35.17
N TYR A 81 -2.28 -14.71 34.54
CA TYR A 81 -1.26 -14.80 33.49
C TYR A 81 -0.46 -13.50 33.35
N GLY A 82 0.76 -13.60 32.82
CA GLY A 82 1.69 -12.48 32.67
C GLY A 82 1.53 -11.70 31.36
N TRP A 83 2.27 -10.61 31.23
CA TRP A 83 2.22 -9.70 30.08
C TRP A 83 2.54 -10.38 28.73
N VAL A 84 3.43 -11.39 28.70
CA VAL A 84 3.75 -12.14 27.47
C VAL A 84 2.51 -12.85 26.94
N ALA A 85 1.80 -13.57 27.83
CA ALA A 85 0.59 -14.29 27.44
C ALA A 85 -0.53 -13.33 27.00
N PHE A 86 -0.66 -12.16 27.64
CA PHE A 86 -1.56 -11.09 27.20
C PHE A 86 -1.24 -10.64 25.77
N THR A 87 0.00 -10.21 25.51
CA THR A 87 0.41 -9.68 24.21
C THR A 87 0.30 -10.73 23.11
N THR A 88 0.75 -11.96 23.36
CA THR A 88 0.63 -13.04 22.39
C THR A 88 -0.83 -13.36 22.07
N ALA A 89 -1.72 -13.34 23.06
CA ALA A 89 -3.15 -13.58 22.83
C ALA A 89 -3.79 -12.47 21.97
N GLN A 90 -3.40 -11.20 22.15
CA GLN A 90 -3.86 -10.09 21.30
C GLN A 90 -3.36 -10.26 19.86
N VAL A 91 -2.07 -10.52 19.66
CA VAL A 91 -1.48 -10.68 18.32
C VAL A 91 -2.08 -11.87 17.57
N VAL A 92 -2.12 -13.06 18.19
CA VAL A 92 -2.58 -14.29 17.52
C VAL A 92 -4.08 -14.23 17.22
N SER A 93 -4.87 -13.56 18.06
CA SER A 93 -6.31 -13.43 17.82
C SER A 93 -6.64 -12.60 16.58
N GLU A 94 -5.74 -11.72 16.13
CA GLU A 94 -5.95 -10.86 14.96
C GLU A 94 -5.67 -11.54 13.62
N ILE A 95 -4.72 -12.48 13.58
CA ILE A 95 -4.20 -13.09 12.35
C ILE A 95 -5.32 -13.70 11.47
N PRO A 96 -6.28 -14.49 12.00
CA PRO A 96 -7.33 -15.08 11.17
C PRO A 96 -8.25 -14.05 10.52
N TYR A 97 -8.57 -12.97 11.26
CA TYR A 97 -9.45 -11.91 10.76
C TYR A 97 -8.73 -10.98 9.78
N ALA A 98 -7.45 -10.71 10.00
CA ALA A 98 -6.61 -10.01 9.04
C ALA A 98 -6.50 -10.78 7.72
N PHE A 99 -6.34 -12.11 7.77
CA PHE A 99 -6.32 -12.96 6.59
C PHE A 99 -7.67 -12.96 5.86
N ALA A 100 -8.79 -13.10 6.57
CA ALA A 100 -10.12 -13.04 5.98
C ALA A 100 -10.39 -11.69 5.30
N GLY A 101 -10.01 -10.58 5.95
CA GLY A 101 -10.09 -9.24 5.39
C GLY A 101 -9.22 -9.08 4.14
N ALA A 102 -7.98 -9.59 4.18
CA ALA A 102 -7.07 -9.53 3.03
C ALA A 102 -7.61 -10.27 1.81
N VAL A 103 -8.15 -11.49 2.00
CA VAL A 103 -8.74 -12.27 0.91
C VAL A 103 -9.94 -11.54 0.32
N LEU A 104 -10.85 -11.05 1.18
CA LEU A 104 -12.02 -10.30 0.73
C LEU A 104 -11.63 -9.05 -0.06
N PHE A 105 -10.71 -8.25 0.48
CA PHE A 105 -10.22 -7.04 -0.14
C PHE A 105 -9.56 -7.36 -1.48
N TYR A 106 -8.65 -8.33 -1.51
CA TYR A 106 -7.92 -8.73 -2.70
C TYR A 106 -8.86 -9.17 -3.83
N VAL A 107 -9.84 -10.03 -3.55
CA VAL A 107 -10.75 -10.55 -4.57
C VAL A 107 -11.55 -9.39 -5.19
N LEU A 108 -12.08 -8.48 -4.38
CA LEU A 108 -12.84 -7.34 -4.90
C LEU A 108 -11.94 -6.38 -5.67
N PHE A 109 -10.83 -5.96 -5.08
CA PHE A 109 -9.87 -5.03 -5.69
C PHE A 109 -9.32 -5.57 -7.02
N TYR A 110 -8.78 -6.79 -7.01
CA TYR A 110 -8.00 -7.31 -8.11
C TYR A 110 -8.85 -7.62 -9.36
N PHE A 111 -10.02 -8.23 -9.13
CA PHE A 111 -10.90 -8.68 -10.22
C PHE A 111 -11.82 -7.57 -10.75
N LEU A 112 -12.26 -6.60 -9.92
CA LEU A 112 -13.06 -5.48 -10.42
C LEU A 112 -12.23 -4.56 -11.33
N ILE A 113 -10.97 -4.31 -10.97
CA ILE A 113 -10.09 -3.43 -11.74
C ILE A 113 -9.61 -4.11 -13.04
N GLY A 114 -9.59 -5.45 -13.08
CA GLY A 114 -9.12 -6.21 -14.24
C GLY A 114 -7.58 -6.27 -14.32
N LEU A 115 -6.91 -6.47 -13.18
CA LEU A 115 -5.44 -6.50 -13.12
C LEU A 115 -4.83 -7.76 -13.76
N PRO A 116 -3.55 -7.72 -14.19
CA PRO A 116 -2.94 -8.78 -15.01
C PRO A 116 -2.74 -10.12 -14.27
N LEU A 117 -3.37 -11.19 -14.75
CA LEU A 117 -3.27 -12.53 -14.16
C LEU A 117 -1.86 -13.14 -14.23
N GLY A 118 -1.63 -14.20 -13.45
CA GLY A 118 -0.37 -14.95 -13.42
C GLY A 118 0.51 -14.58 -12.24
N ALA A 119 1.81 -14.38 -12.47
CA ALA A 119 2.77 -14.01 -11.43
C ALA A 119 2.43 -12.69 -10.69
N PRO A 120 1.94 -11.63 -11.36
CA PRO A 120 1.53 -10.40 -10.67
C PRO A 120 0.39 -10.64 -9.69
N ALA A 121 -0.60 -11.46 -10.06
CA ALA A 121 -1.74 -11.79 -9.20
C ALA A 121 -1.30 -12.45 -7.89
N GLY A 122 -0.43 -13.46 -7.98
CA GLY A 122 0.10 -14.15 -6.80
C GLY A 122 0.94 -13.25 -5.91
N TYR A 123 1.78 -12.39 -6.50
CA TYR A 123 2.58 -11.43 -5.76
C TYR A 123 1.72 -10.38 -5.05
N THR A 124 0.76 -9.77 -5.76
CA THR A 124 -0.15 -8.77 -5.17
C THR A 124 -1.00 -9.39 -4.06
N PHE A 125 -1.41 -10.66 -4.18
CA PHE A 125 -2.11 -11.35 -3.10
C PHE A 125 -1.25 -11.47 -1.83
N LEU A 126 0.00 -11.91 -1.98
CA LEU A 126 0.93 -12.03 -0.87
C LEU A 126 1.22 -10.67 -0.21
N MET A 127 1.43 -9.64 -1.03
CA MET A 127 1.63 -8.27 -0.56
C MET A 127 0.39 -7.71 0.16
N MET A 128 -0.82 -8.00 -0.32
CA MET A 128 -2.09 -7.60 0.32
C MET A 128 -2.29 -8.31 1.67
N MET A 129 -1.94 -9.60 1.75
CA MET A 129 -1.96 -10.36 3.00
C MET A 129 -0.99 -9.78 4.03
N MET A 130 0.25 -9.51 3.63
CA MET A 130 1.24 -8.85 4.48
C MET A 130 0.75 -7.47 4.92
N PHE A 131 0.11 -6.72 4.02
CA PHE A 131 -0.42 -5.39 4.33
C PHE A 131 -1.50 -5.40 5.39
N HIS A 132 -2.44 -6.34 5.36
CA HIS A 132 -3.46 -6.44 6.41
C HIS A 132 -2.85 -6.82 7.77
N LEU A 133 -1.86 -7.72 7.79
CA LEU A 133 -1.11 -8.04 9.02
C LEU A 133 -0.32 -6.83 9.52
N PHE A 134 0.33 -6.09 8.61
CA PHE A 134 0.98 -4.83 8.91
C PHE A 134 -0.01 -3.84 9.54
N SER A 135 -1.16 -3.57 8.93
CA SER A 135 -2.15 -2.61 9.42
C SER A 135 -2.68 -2.96 10.81
N THR A 136 -2.96 -4.24 11.08
CA THR A 136 -3.39 -4.69 12.41
C THR A 136 -2.30 -4.55 13.46
N SER A 137 -1.09 -5.03 13.17
CA SER A 137 0.05 -4.88 14.08
C SER A 137 0.40 -3.42 14.31
N TRP A 138 0.22 -2.57 13.29
CA TRP A 138 0.39 -1.12 13.36
C TRP A 138 -0.64 -0.47 14.31
N GLY A 139 -1.87 -0.96 14.32
CA GLY A 139 -2.87 -0.56 15.31
C GLY A 139 -2.49 -0.96 16.74
N GLN A 140 -2.04 -2.20 16.92
CA GLN A 140 -1.71 -2.75 18.24
C GLN A 140 -0.53 -2.05 18.90
N TRP A 141 0.53 -1.68 18.18
CA TRP A 141 1.67 -1.00 18.82
C TRP A 141 1.34 0.45 19.17
N ILE A 142 0.54 1.17 18.35
CA ILE A 142 0.06 2.52 18.70
C ILE A 142 -0.82 2.43 19.96
N ALA A 143 -1.69 1.43 20.04
CA ALA A 143 -2.52 1.20 21.22
C ALA A 143 -1.68 0.85 22.47
N ALA A 144 -0.64 0.05 22.31
CA ALA A 144 0.29 -0.29 23.39
C ALA A 144 1.11 0.93 23.86
N LEU A 145 1.49 1.82 22.94
CA LEU A 145 2.15 3.08 23.24
C LEU A 145 1.21 4.06 23.96
N SER A 146 -0.09 4.02 23.66
CA SER A 146 -1.08 4.96 24.20
C SER A 146 -1.63 4.61 25.58
N ALA A 147 -2.02 5.66 26.32
CA ALA A 147 -2.64 5.57 27.64
C ALA A 147 -4.12 5.16 27.54
N ASP A 148 -4.82 5.69 26.54
CA ASP A 148 -6.20 5.35 26.22
C ASP A 148 -6.44 5.34 24.71
N ALA A 149 -7.65 4.94 24.30
CA ALA A 149 -8.07 4.96 22.90
C ALA A 149 -8.08 6.39 22.30
N VAL A 150 -8.32 7.43 23.09
CA VAL A 150 -8.37 8.83 22.62
C VAL A 150 -6.97 9.32 22.24
N MET A 151 -5.97 9.02 23.05
CA MET A 151 -4.58 9.29 22.78
C MET A 151 -4.09 8.49 21.57
N ALA A 152 -4.48 7.22 21.44
CA ALA A 152 -4.17 6.42 20.25
C ALA A 152 -4.74 7.06 18.97
N ALA A 153 -6.00 7.48 18.99
CA ALA A 153 -6.64 8.17 17.87
C ALA A 153 -5.97 9.51 17.54
N SER A 154 -5.41 10.21 18.54
CA SER A 154 -4.74 11.50 18.35
C SER A 154 -3.32 11.36 17.80
N VAL A 155 -2.60 10.29 18.17
CA VAL A 155 -1.22 10.02 17.76
C VAL A 155 -1.17 9.36 16.38
N MET A 156 -2.16 8.54 16.04
CA MET A 156 -2.23 7.81 14.77
C MET A 156 -2.02 8.69 13.52
N PRO A 157 -2.71 9.85 13.34
CA PRO A 157 -2.56 10.67 12.14
C PRO A 157 -1.12 11.14 11.88
N PHE A 158 -0.33 11.38 12.93
CA PHE A 158 1.07 11.80 12.78
C PHE A 158 1.88 10.76 11.99
N PHE A 159 1.71 9.48 12.32
CA PHE A 159 2.43 8.39 11.65
C PHE A 159 1.88 8.11 10.25
N ILE A 160 0.54 8.09 10.09
CA ILE A 160 -0.09 7.79 8.81
C ILE A 160 0.20 8.89 7.79
N VAL A 161 -0.07 10.15 8.12
CA VAL A 161 0.07 11.27 7.17
C VAL A 161 1.51 11.38 6.67
N VAL A 162 2.50 11.19 7.55
CA VAL A 162 3.91 11.17 7.16
C VAL A 162 4.18 10.04 6.15
N CYS A 163 3.70 8.82 6.41
CA CYS A 163 3.89 7.71 5.47
C CYS A 163 3.15 7.91 4.13
N GLU A 164 1.98 8.55 4.14
CA GLU A 164 1.18 8.83 2.94
C GLU A 164 1.80 9.90 2.04
N PHE A 165 2.30 11.00 2.62
CA PHE A 165 2.89 12.08 1.82
C PHE A 165 4.20 11.69 1.15
N PHE A 166 5.01 10.84 1.79
CA PHE A 166 6.36 10.52 1.36
C PHE A 166 6.49 9.12 0.72
N ASN A 167 5.40 8.52 0.23
CA ASN A 167 5.43 7.21 -0.44
C ASN A 167 5.89 7.25 -1.92
N GLY A 168 6.03 8.44 -2.51
CA GLY A 168 6.50 8.63 -3.88
C GLY A 168 5.41 8.75 -4.96
N ILE A 169 4.15 8.46 -4.62
CA ILE A 169 3.02 8.56 -5.58
C ILE A 169 2.38 9.95 -5.59
N LEU A 170 2.01 10.47 -4.41
CA LEU A 170 1.42 11.82 -4.31
C LEU A 170 2.42 12.91 -4.72
N GLN A 171 3.68 12.72 -4.34
CA GLN A 171 4.76 13.59 -4.74
C GLN A 171 5.91 12.74 -5.29
N PRO A 172 6.29 12.92 -6.56
CA PRO A 172 7.45 12.25 -7.14
C PRO A 172 8.71 12.49 -6.31
N VAL A 173 9.55 11.45 -6.17
CA VAL A 173 10.76 11.45 -5.35
C VAL A 173 11.73 12.58 -5.72
N GLU A 174 11.79 12.92 -7.01
CA GLU A 174 12.65 13.99 -7.52
C GLU A 174 12.22 15.39 -7.07
N LEU A 175 10.93 15.59 -6.82
CA LEU A 175 10.34 16.84 -6.36
C LEU A 175 10.33 16.96 -4.83
N MET A 176 10.72 15.92 -4.10
CA MET A 176 10.81 15.97 -2.65
C MET A 176 12.04 16.77 -2.19
N PRO A 177 11.92 17.60 -1.14
CA PRO A 177 13.09 18.22 -0.53
C PRO A 177 14.12 17.16 -0.08
N VAL A 178 15.40 17.48 -0.25
CA VAL A 178 16.54 16.54 -0.08
C VAL A 178 16.48 15.77 1.24
N ILE A 179 16.16 16.45 2.35
CA ILE A 179 16.10 15.83 3.68
C ILE A 179 15.05 14.70 3.70
N TRP A 180 13.84 14.97 3.19
CA TRP A 180 12.73 14.02 3.22
C TRP A 180 12.90 12.88 2.23
N ARG A 181 13.51 13.16 1.07
CA ARG A 181 13.86 12.16 0.06
C ARG A 181 14.81 11.09 0.60
N TYR A 182 15.80 11.45 1.41
CA TYR A 182 16.78 10.48 1.93
C TYR A 182 16.42 9.89 3.30
N THR A 183 15.41 10.43 3.98
CA THR A 183 14.98 9.94 5.29
C THR A 183 13.61 9.26 5.21
N LEU A 184 12.54 10.04 5.06
CA LEU A 184 11.16 9.56 5.16
C LEU A 184 10.75 8.61 4.03
N TYR A 185 11.24 8.83 2.81
CA TYR A 185 10.94 7.95 1.68
C TYR A 185 11.40 6.49 1.93
N TYR A 186 12.60 6.30 2.49
CA TYR A 186 13.16 4.97 2.76
C TYR A 186 12.78 4.40 4.13
N ILE A 187 12.35 5.24 5.08
CA ILE A 187 11.84 4.78 6.38
C ILE A 187 10.36 4.39 6.29
N GLY A 188 9.62 4.95 5.33
CA GLY A 188 8.20 4.73 5.14
C GLY A 188 7.86 3.34 4.62
N PRO A 189 7.02 2.54 5.33
CA PRO A 189 6.60 1.22 4.86
C PRO A 189 5.73 1.28 3.60
N PHE A 190 5.01 2.40 3.40
CA PHE A 190 4.09 2.58 2.26
C PHE A 190 4.82 2.66 0.92
N THR A 191 6.03 3.23 0.89
CA THR A 191 6.89 3.23 -0.29
C THR A 191 7.13 1.81 -0.81
N TYR A 192 7.51 0.89 0.07
CA TYR A 192 7.81 -0.49 -0.30
C TYR A 192 6.57 -1.27 -0.73
N TRP A 193 5.43 -1.01 -0.08
CA TRP A 193 4.17 -1.64 -0.45
C TRP A 193 3.71 -1.19 -1.84
N VAL A 194 3.68 0.13 -2.11
CA VAL A 194 3.19 0.65 -3.39
C VAL A 194 4.16 0.31 -4.51
N SER A 195 5.45 0.67 -4.37
CA SER A 195 6.47 0.40 -5.40
C SER A 195 6.62 -1.10 -5.66
N GLY A 196 6.48 -1.93 -4.63
CA GLY A 196 6.48 -3.38 -4.77
C GLY A 196 5.27 -3.87 -5.56
N THR A 197 4.08 -3.34 -5.31
CA THR A 197 2.85 -3.76 -5.98
C THR A 197 2.78 -3.30 -7.44
N ILE A 198 3.12 -2.03 -7.71
CA ILE A 198 3.08 -1.46 -9.07
C ILE A 198 4.15 -2.09 -9.97
N SER A 199 5.33 -2.44 -9.43
CA SER A 199 6.41 -3.06 -10.22
C SER A 199 5.97 -4.37 -10.88
N MET A 200 5.10 -5.14 -10.22
CA MET A 200 4.55 -6.38 -10.78
C MET A 200 3.30 -6.16 -11.62
N ILE A 201 2.42 -5.24 -11.22
CA ILE A 201 1.15 -4.97 -11.93
C ILE A 201 1.38 -4.30 -13.29
N LEU A 202 2.35 -3.39 -13.40
CA LEU A 202 2.59 -2.64 -14.63
C LEU A 202 3.47 -3.40 -15.63
N LEU A 203 4.30 -4.34 -15.16
CA LEU A 203 5.23 -5.07 -16.01
C LEU A 203 4.60 -5.74 -17.26
N PRO A 204 3.46 -6.45 -17.17
CA PRO A 204 2.86 -7.11 -18.33
C PRO A 204 1.98 -6.19 -19.20
N VAL A 205 1.89 -4.89 -18.88
CA VAL A 205 0.98 -3.96 -19.58
C VAL A 205 1.68 -3.37 -20.81
N SER A 206 1.09 -3.60 -21.99
CA SER A 206 1.45 -2.89 -23.22
C SER A 206 0.62 -1.61 -23.35
N VAL A 207 1.26 -0.48 -23.59
CA VAL A 207 0.57 0.82 -23.65
C VAL A 207 0.06 1.08 -25.07
N GLN A 208 -1.18 1.54 -25.15
CA GLN A 208 -1.80 2.01 -26.39
C GLN A 208 -2.36 3.41 -26.15
N CYS A 209 -1.65 4.43 -26.64
CA CYS A 209 -2.09 5.81 -26.51
C CYS A 209 -3.42 6.04 -27.22
N ALA A 210 -4.33 6.77 -26.58
CA ALA A 210 -5.52 7.30 -27.23
C ALA A 210 -5.19 8.52 -28.11
N ASP A 211 -6.08 8.89 -29.03
CA ASP A 211 -5.87 10.00 -29.96
C ASP A 211 -5.55 11.35 -29.29
N SER A 212 -6.06 11.55 -28.08
CA SER A 212 -5.83 12.74 -27.24
C SER A 212 -4.53 12.69 -26.45
N GLU A 213 -3.90 11.53 -26.32
CA GLU A 213 -2.66 11.31 -25.57
C GLU A 213 -1.42 11.40 -26.46
N PHE A 214 -1.59 11.38 -27.78
CA PHE A 214 -0.47 11.58 -28.70
C PHE A 214 0.08 13.00 -28.60
N ILE A 215 1.40 13.07 -28.44
CA ILE A 215 2.15 14.30 -28.61
C ILE A 215 2.29 14.51 -30.11
N ARG A 216 1.73 15.61 -30.60
CA ARG A 216 1.76 15.97 -32.02
C ARG A 216 2.84 17.00 -32.28
N PHE A 217 3.69 16.72 -33.26
CA PHE A 217 4.68 17.67 -33.74
C PHE A 217 4.73 17.67 -35.26
N HIS A 218 5.14 18.81 -35.83
CA HIS A 218 5.27 18.99 -37.28
C HIS A 218 6.70 18.68 -37.72
N ILE A 219 6.82 18.06 -38.90
CA ILE A 219 8.12 17.71 -39.49
C ILE A 219 8.45 18.55 -40.73
N PRO A 220 9.75 18.68 -41.08
CA PRO A 220 10.16 19.37 -42.29
C PRO A 220 9.66 18.67 -43.57
N PRO A 221 9.35 19.43 -44.64
CA PRO A 221 8.93 18.87 -45.92
C PRO A 221 10.04 17.98 -46.51
N ASN A 222 9.62 16.87 -47.17
CA ASN A 222 10.48 15.80 -47.74
C ASN A 222 11.09 14.80 -46.74
N THR A 223 10.58 14.71 -45.51
CA THR A 223 10.94 13.64 -44.57
C THR A 223 9.68 12.89 -44.09
N THR A 224 9.84 11.65 -43.63
CA THR A 224 8.78 10.89 -42.95
C THR A 224 8.97 10.97 -41.43
N CYS A 225 7.89 10.80 -40.67
CA CYS A 225 7.94 10.79 -39.21
C CYS A 225 8.97 9.79 -38.67
N GLY A 226 9.03 8.59 -39.25
CA GLY A 226 10.02 7.58 -38.88
C GLY A 226 11.45 8.04 -39.11
N ALA A 227 11.76 8.58 -40.29
CA ALA A 227 13.12 9.02 -40.63
C ALA A 227 13.58 10.25 -39.84
N TYR A 228 12.65 11.16 -39.51
CA TYR A 228 12.96 12.34 -38.70
C TYR A 228 13.19 11.99 -37.22
N ALA A 229 12.40 11.07 -36.68
CA ALA A 229 12.44 10.72 -35.27
C ALA A 229 13.37 9.55 -34.93
N GLU A 230 13.99 8.88 -35.91
CA GLU A 230 14.80 7.67 -35.71
C GLU A 230 15.92 7.88 -34.67
N ASP A 231 16.73 8.93 -34.86
CA ASP A 231 17.82 9.28 -33.93
C ASP A 231 17.28 9.58 -32.52
N TRP A 232 16.12 10.23 -32.42
CA TRP A 232 15.52 10.58 -31.14
C TRP A 232 14.91 9.36 -30.42
N LEU A 233 14.19 8.51 -31.14
CA LEU A 233 13.63 7.24 -30.65
C LEU A 233 14.72 6.25 -30.23
N SER A 234 15.94 6.37 -30.75
CA SER A 234 17.08 5.56 -30.29
C SER A 234 17.49 5.89 -28.85
N SER A 235 17.18 7.11 -28.38
CA SER A 235 17.57 7.63 -27.07
C SER A 235 16.42 7.74 -26.07
N THR A 236 15.18 7.61 -26.53
CA THR A 236 13.95 7.85 -25.76
C THR A 236 13.01 6.65 -25.86
N THR A 237 12.31 6.34 -24.78
CA THR A 237 11.27 5.30 -24.76
C THR A 237 10.00 5.80 -25.43
N GLY A 238 9.34 4.99 -26.25
CA GLY A 238 8.08 5.36 -26.88
C GLY A 238 7.92 4.76 -28.27
N TYR A 239 6.81 5.06 -28.93
CA TYR A 239 6.56 4.64 -30.30
C TYR A 239 5.80 5.71 -31.10
N LEU A 240 5.96 5.66 -32.42
CA LEU A 240 5.15 6.45 -33.36
C LEU A 240 3.96 5.62 -33.82
N ALA A 241 2.76 6.21 -33.78
CA ALA A 241 1.57 5.55 -34.33
C ALA A 241 1.60 5.53 -35.88
N ASP A 242 2.11 6.60 -36.49
CA ASP A 242 2.10 6.81 -37.95
C ASP A 242 3.52 7.13 -38.48
N PRO A 243 4.37 6.12 -38.72
CA PRO A 243 5.74 6.34 -39.19
C PRO A 243 5.83 6.97 -40.59
N ASP A 244 4.82 6.76 -41.43
CA ASP A 244 4.79 7.17 -42.84
C ASP A 244 4.16 8.56 -43.07
N ALA A 245 3.67 9.22 -42.00
CA ALA A 245 3.09 10.55 -42.13
C ALA A 245 4.17 11.60 -42.49
N THR A 246 3.79 12.60 -43.30
CA THR A 246 4.70 13.60 -43.88
C THR A 246 4.47 15.03 -43.38
N ASP A 247 3.48 15.25 -42.50
CA ASP A 247 3.10 16.58 -42.01
C ASP A 247 3.02 16.60 -40.48
N THR A 248 2.12 15.79 -39.91
CA THR A 248 1.95 15.65 -38.46
C THR A 248 2.31 14.24 -38.00
N CYS A 249 3.17 14.15 -36.99
CA CYS A 249 3.56 12.89 -36.37
C CYS A 249 2.86 12.71 -35.03
N ASN A 250 2.34 11.51 -34.80
CA ASN A 250 1.70 11.11 -33.55
C ASN A 250 2.67 10.25 -32.73
N TYR A 251 3.14 10.78 -31.60
CA TYR A 251 4.10 10.10 -30.72
C TYR A 251 3.47 9.73 -29.37
N CYS A 252 3.72 8.49 -28.94
CA CYS A 252 3.36 7.96 -27.63
C CYS A 252 4.60 7.79 -26.77
N GLN A 253 4.58 8.35 -25.56
CA GLN A 253 5.74 8.37 -24.65
C GLN A 253 6.11 7.00 -24.06
N TYR A 254 5.19 6.05 -24.01
CA TYR A 254 5.40 4.76 -23.36
C TYR A 254 5.02 3.62 -24.30
N THR A 255 5.86 2.61 -24.42
CA THR A 255 5.55 1.38 -25.16
C THR A 255 4.95 0.30 -24.25
N GLY A 256 5.43 0.26 -23.00
CA GLY A 256 4.99 -0.68 -21.99
C GLY A 256 5.09 -0.11 -20.58
N GLY A 257 4.54 -0.82 -19.61
CA GLY A 257 4.60 -0.40 -18.21
C GLY A 257 6.02 -0.36 -17.63
N GLN A 258 6.99 -1.06 -18.23
CA GLN A 258 8.40 -0.95 -17.84
C GLN A 258 8.96 0.47 -18.09
N ASP A 259 8.58 1.12 -19.19
CA ASP A 259 9.00 2.48 -19.50
C ASP A 259 8.45 3.45 -18.46
N TYR A 260 7.17 3.27 -18.09
CA TYR A 260 6.52 4.04 -17.04
C TYR A 260 7.19 3.84 -15.68
N LEU A 261 7.50 2.59 -15.31
CA LEU A 261 8.20 2.25 -14.07
C LEU A 261 9.60 2.90 -13.99
N SER A 262 10.32 2.94 -15.12
CA SER A 262 11.63 3.57 -15.20
C SER A 262 11.58 5.08 -14.91
N ASN A 263 10.49 5.75 -15.33
CA ASN A 263 10.28 7.18 -15.09
C ASN A 263 10.10 7.51 -13.60
N ILE A 264 9.51 6.59 -12.83
CA ILE A 264 9.32 6.73 -11.37
C ILE A 264 10.45 6.10 -10.55
N ASN A 265 11.57 5.72 -11.20
CA ASN A 265 12.74 5.10 -10.57
C ASN A 265 12.41 3.78 -9.81
N VAL A 266 11.48 2.99 -10.35
CA VAL A 266 11.12 1.66 -9.84
C VAL A 266 11.45 0.63 -10.92
N SER A 267 12.11 -0.46 -10.55
CA SER A 267 12.39 -1.56 -11.47
C SER A 267 11.55 -2.80 -11.15
N ALA A 268 11.33 -3.65 -12.15
CA ALA A 268 10.65 -4.93 -11.96
C ALA A 268 11.43 -5.88 -11.02
N SER A 269 12.76 -5.76 -10.98
CA SER A 269 13.61 -6.53 -10.07
C SER A 269 13.44 -6.17 -8.60
N ASP A 270 12.88 -4.99 -8.30
CA ASP A 270 12.72 -4.52 -6.93
C ASP A 270 11.54 -5.14 -6.18
N ALA A 271 10.63 -5.83 -6.90
CA ALA A 271 9.43 -6.42 -6.33
C ALA A 271 9.72 -7.34 -5.13
N TRP A 272 10.48 -8.42 -5.32
CA TRP A 272 10.76 -9.39 -4.26
C TRP A 272 11.59 -8.82 -3.10
N PRO A 273 12.64 -8.01 -3.33
CA PRO A 273 13.30 -7.28 -2.25
C PRO A 273 12.34 -6.40 -1.44
N TYR A 274 11.43 -5.67 -2.09
CA TYR A 274 10.47 -4.80 -1.40
C TYR A 274 9.46 -5.58 -0.57
N LEU A 275 9.01 -6.75 -1.03
CA LEU A 275 8.23 -7.68 -0.20
C LEU A 275 9.00 -8.08 1.06
N GLY A 276 10.29 -8.41 0.94
CA GLY A 276 11.13 -8.76 2.09
C GLY A 276 11.29 -7.61 3.09
N ILE A 277 11.51 -6.40 2.60
CA ILE A 277 11.59 -5.19 3.44
C ILE A 277 10.26 -4.91 4.13
N PHE A 278 9.14 -5.04 3.42
CA PHE A 278 7.82 -4.83 3.99
C PHE A 278 7.46 -5.90 5.04
N ALA A 279 7.85 -7.15 4.82
CA ALA A 279 7.73 -8.21 5.81
C ALA A 279 8.56 -7.91 7.08
N LEU A 280 9.76 -7.34 6.93
CA LEU A 280 10.59 -6.90 8.05
C LEU A 280 9.90 -5.80 8.88
N PHE A 281 9.26 -4.82 8.22
CA PHE A 281 8.44 -3.81 8.91
C PHE A 281 7.29 -4.45 9.70
N THR A 282 6.63 -5.45 9.11
CA THR A 282 5.53 -6.18 9.77
C THR A 282 6.01 -6.92 11.03
N VAL A 283 7.15 -7.64 10.94
CA VAL A 283 7.76 -8.30 12.11
C VAL A 283 8.18 -7.27 13.16
N THR A 284 8.75 -6.14 12.74
CA THR A 284 9.18 -5.07 13.64
C THR A 284 7.99 -4.42 14.37
N ASN A 285 6.82 -4.30 13.72
CA ASN A 285 5.60 -3.86 14.39
C ASN A 285 5.19 -4.83 15.50
N TYR A 286 5.16 -6.13 15.22
CA TYR A 286 4.85 -7.12 16.26
C TYR A 286 5.82 -7.04 17.43
N LEU A 287 7.14 -6.94 17.17
CA LEU A 287 8.14 -6.74 18.21
C LEU A 287 7.91 -5.44 19.01
N SER A 288 7.50 -4.37 18.33
CA SER A 288 7.15 -3.09 18.98
C SER A 288 5.97 -3.24 19.93
N VAL A 289 4.97 -4.07 19.63
CA VAL A 289 3.87 -4.37 20.57
C VAL A 289 4.43 -4.99 21.87
N TYR A 290 5.29 -6.00 21.76
CA TYR A 290 5.91 -6.63 22.94
C TYR A 290 6.77 -5.64 23.72
N PHE A 291 7.54 -4.80 23.03
CA PHE A 291 8.39 -3.79 23.63
C PHE A 291 7.60 -2.77 24.46
N TRP A 292 6.52 -2.19 23.89
CA TRP A 292 5.72 -1.18 24.57
C TRP A 292 4.93 -1.75 25.75
N VAL A 293 4.35 -2.95 25.60
CA VAL A 293 3.68 -3.62 26.72
C VAL A 293 4.68 -3.90 27.85
N TYR A 294 5.88 -4.41 27.54
CA TYR A 294 6.92 -4.65 28.53
C TYR A 294 7.33 -3.39 29.29
N ILE A 295 7.57 -2.28 28.57
CA ILE A 295 7.96 -1.01 29.19
C ILE A 295 6.89 -0.51 30.17
N LYS A 296 5.61 -0.56 29.76
CA LYS A 296 4.52 -0.04 30.59
C LYS A 296 4.15 -0.96 31.73
N SER A 297 4.15 -2.28 31.53
CA SER A 297 3.70 -3.21 32.56
C SER A 297 4.78 -3.67 33.54
N VAL A 298 6.03 -3.78 33.08
CA VAL A 298 7.13 -4.33 33.91
C VAL A 298 8.03 -3.22 34.42
N LYS A 299 8.44 -2.31 33.53
CA LYS A 299 9.35 -1.21 33.90
C LYS A 299 8.62 -0.02 34.53
N ASN A 300 7.32 0.12 34.31
CA ASN A 300 6.49 1.24 34.76
C ASN A 300 7.09 2.61 34.41
N TRP A 301 7.76 2.73 33.25
CA TRP A 301 8.38 4.00 32.82
C TRP A 301 7.34 5.01 32.34
N LEU A 302 6.21 4.51 31.82
CA LEU A 302 5.08 5.31 31.38
C LEU A 302 3.83 4.77 32.06
N PRO A 303 2.93 5.63 32.56
CA PRO A 303 1.64 5.18 33.07
C PRO A 303 0.77 4.61 31.95
N TRP A 304 -0.13 3.72 32.35
CA TRP A 304 -1.30 3.36 31.57
C TRP A 304 -2.32 4.48 31.65
#